data_AF-A0A1B3P5R1-F1
#
_entry.id   AF-A0A1B3P5R1-F1
#
_cell.length_a   1.000
_cell.length_b   1.000
_cell.length_c   1.000
_cell.angle_alpha   90.00
_cell.angle_beta   90.00
_cell.angle_gamma   90.00
#
_symmetry.space_group_name_H-M   'P 1'
#
loop_
_entity.id
_entity.type
_entity.pdbx_description
1 polymer ?
#
loop_
_entity_poly.entity_id
_entity_poly.type
_entity_poly.pdbx_seq_one_letter_code
_entity_poly.pdbx_strand_id
1 'polypeptide(L)'
;MMKKFVSKLENPDHPLLGPTLWGLQAWGLWQPNKGVAKIVYNLRHILLSLFTLSQYIELWMVKSDLAMVIINLSKTMHTTICVVKAGTFVFW
;
A
#
# COMPACT_ATOMS: atom_id res chain seq x y z
N MET A 1 -15.29 25.91 16.75
CA MET A 1 -15.00 24.48 17.00
C MET A 1 -14.35 23.80 15.79
N MET A 2 -14.92 23.95 14.58
CA MET A 2 -14.39 23.40 13.32
C MET A 2 -12.95 23.85 12.98
N LYS A 3 -12.63 25.14 13.19
CA LYS A 3 -11.26 25.67 13.00
C LYS A 3 -10.18 24.99 13.84
N LYS A 4 -10.49 24.55 15.07
CA LYS A 4 -9.56 23.82 15.95
C LYS A 4 -9.28 22.39 15.50
N PHE A 5 -10.23 21.78 14.79
CA PHE A 5 -10.07 20.46 14.19
C PHE A 5 -9.24 20.56 12.91
N VAL A 6 -9.55 21.52 12.04
CA VAL A 6 -8.80 21.79 10.81
C VAL A 6 -7.34 22.15 11.11
N SER A 7 -7.09 22.96 12.14
CA SER A 7 -5.71 23.31 12.54
C SER A 7 -4.89 22.14 13.08
N LYS A 8 -5.52 21.04 13.52
CA LYS A 8 -4.81 19.79 13.91
C LYS A 8 -4.45 18.91 12.72
N LEU A 9 -5.10 19.14 11.58
CA LEU A 9 -4.88 18.43 10.31
C LEU A 9 -3.85 19.18 9.43
N GLU A 10 -3.38 20.34 9.86
CA GLU A 10 -2.37 21.13 9.17
C GLU A 10 -0.96 20.73 9.64
N ASN A 11 -0.09 20.42 8.68
CA ASN A 11 1.33 20.20 8.92
C ASN A 11 2.06 21.52 8.62
N PRO A 12 2.92 22.06 9.50
CA PRO A 12 3.58 23.35 9.29
C PRO A 12 4.36 23.46 7.98
N ASP A 13 4.91 22.36 7.48
CA ASP A 13 5.66 22.32 6.21
C ASP A 13 4.76 22.12 4.98
N HIS A 14 3.56 21.56 5.16
CA HIS A 14 2.60 21.26 4.09
C HIS A 14 1.16 21.53 4.55
N PRO A 15 0.69 22.79 4.47
CA PRO A 15 -0.68 23.13 4.84
C PRO A 15 -1.66 22.33 3.97
N LEU A 16 -2.74 21.82 4.57
CA LEU A 16 -3.80 20.98 3.97
C LEU A 16 -3.47 19.49 3.70
N LEU A 17 -2.20 19.06 3.75
CA LEU A 17 -1.81 17.67 3.44
C LEU A 17 -1.57 16.78 4.68
N GLY A 18 -1.76 17.30 5.89
CA GLY A 18 -1.46 16.59 7.14
C GLY A 18 -2.11 15.20 7.27
N PRO A 19 -3.43 15.02 7.09
CA PRO A 19 -4.05 13.69 7.18
C PRO A 19 -3.54 12.71 6.13
N THR A 20 -3.25 13.18 4.91
CA THR A 20 -2.70 12.35 3.84
C THR A 20 -1.28 11.91 4.15
N LEU A 21 -0.43 12.83 4.63
CA LEU A 21 0.93 12.52 5.06
C LEU A 21 0.95 11.55 6.25
N TRP A 22 0.05 11.76 7.22
CA TRP A 22 -0.12 10.83 8.34
C TRP A 22 -0.54 9.44 7.85
N GLY A 23 -1.48 9.36 6.90
CA GLY A 23 -1.87 8.09 6.29
C GLY A 23 -0.71 7.40 5.58
N LEU A 24 0.05 8.14 4.76
CA LEU A 24 1.23 7.60 4.07
C LEU A 24 2.28 7.08 5.07
N GLN A 25 2.48 7.77 6.20
CA GLN A 25 3.37 7.32 7.27
C GLN A 25 2.84 6.06 7.97
N ALA A 26 1.55 6.03 8.31
CA ALA A 26 0.92 4.90 8.99
C ALA A 26 1.00 3.61 8.16
N TRP A 27 0.79 3.72 6.84
CA TRP A 27 0.88 2.60 5.91
C TRP A 27 2.31 2.26 5.47
N GLY A 28 3.31 3.03 5.89
CA GLY A 28 4.71 2.76 5.55
C GLY A 28 5.09 3.09 4.10
N LEU A 29 4.28 3.92 3.43
CA LEU A 29 4.56 4.50 2.11
C LEU A 29 5.48 5.72 2.24
N TRP A 30 5.32 6.50 3.31
CA TRP A 30 6.22 7.59 3.68
C TRP A 30 7.15 7.10 4.81
N GLN A 31 8.31 6.58 4.44
CA GLN A 31 9.25 5.98 5.39
C GLN A 31 10.08 7.04 6.13
N PRO A 32 10.31 6.90 7.45
CA PRO A 32 11.25 7.75 8.16
C PRO A 32 12.68 7.51 7.65
N ASN A 33 13.45 8.59 7.51
CA ASN A 33 14.75 8.60 6.82
C ASN A 33 15.80 7.65 7.43
N LYS A 34 15.68 7.25 8.71
CA LYS A 34 16.63 6.38 9.42
C LYS A 34 15.92 5.49 10.45
N GLY A 35 16.38 4.24 10.59
CA GLY A 35 16.02 3.36 11.72
C GLY A 35 15.47 1.97 11.33
N VAL A 36 15.20 1.16 12.37
CA VAL A 36 14.66 -0.21 12.27
C VAL A 36 13.29 -0.24 11.59
N ALA A 37 12.51 0.84 11.72
CA ALA A 37 11.21 0.99 11.08
C ALA A 37 11.29 0.83 9.55
N LYS A 38 12.34 1.39 8.91
CA LYS A 38 12.55 1.26 7.45
C LYS A 38 12.69 -0.21 7.01
N ILE A 39 13.44 -0.99 7.78
CA ILE A 39 13.64 -2.42 7.51
C ILE A 39 12.31 -3.18 7.61
N VAL A 40 11.53 -2.91 8.67
CA VAL A 40 10.22 -3.54 8.87
C VAL A 40 9.24 -3.18 7.74
N TYR A 41 9.22 -1.92 7.29
CA TYR A 41 8.37 -1.51 6.17
C TYR A 41 8.80 -2.14 4.85
N ASN A 42 10.10 -2.17 4.55
CA ASN A 42 10.62 -2.84 3.36
C ASN A 42 10.32 -4.35 3.36
N LEU A 43 10.46 -5.01 4.52
CA LEU A 43 10.11 -6.43 4.66
C LEU A 43 8.62 -6.65 4.40
N ARG A 44 7.74 -5.75 4.87
CA ARG A 44 6.31 -5.79 4.57
C ARG A 44 6.02 -5.67 3.08
N HIS A 45 6.70 -4.75 2.38
CA HIS A 45 6.56 -4.56 0.92
C HIS A 45 7.05 -5.77 0.13
N ILE A 46 8.13 -6.42 0.56
CA ILE A 46 8.62 -7.68 -0.03
C ILE A 46 7.60 -8.80 0.18
N LEU A 47 7.08 -8.97 1.40
CA LEU A 47 6.05 -9.96 1.69
C LEU A 47 4.79 -9.75 0.85
N LEU A 48 4.36 -8.49 0.67
CA LEU A 48 3.21 -8.16 -0.17
C LEU A 48 3.47 -8.50 -1.65
N SER A 49 4.71 -8.30 -2.12
CA SER A 49 5.12 -8.66 -3.48
C SER A 49 5.09 -10.19 -3.67
N LEU A 50 5.63 -10.95 -2.71
CA LEU A 50 5.58 -12.42 -2.72
C LEU A 50 4.13 -12.94 -2.64
N PHE A 51 3.29 -12.30 -1.82
CA PHE A 51 1.88 -12.64 -1.73
C PHE A 51 1.18 -12.45 -3.09
N THR A 52 1.47 -11.36 -3.79
CA THR A 52 0.92 -11.12 -5.13
C THR A 52 1.35 -12.20 -6.12
N LEU A 53 2.61 -12.66 -6.07
CA LEU A 53 3.08 -13.80 -6.88
C LEU A 53 2.31 -15.08 -6.56
N SER A 54 2.03 -15.36 -5.28
CA SER A 54 1.24 -16.54 -4.90
C SER A 54 -0.18 -16.51 -5.48
N GLN A 55 -0.80 -15.33 -5.60
CA GLN A 55 -2.12 -15.16 -6.21
C GLN A 55 -2.11 -15.43 -7.73
N TYR A 56 -1.00 -15.14 -8.42
CA TYR A 56 -0.83 -15.54 -9.82
C TYR A 56 -0.72 -17.06 -9.97
N ILE A 57 -0.06 -17.74 -9.03
CA ILE A 57 0.02 -19.21 -9.01
C ILE A 57 -1.37 -19.82 -8.76
N GLU A 58 -2.13 -19.27 -7.81
CA GLU A 58 -3.50 -19.71 -7.53
C GLU A 58 -4.41 -19.57 -8.76
N LEU A 59 -4.33 -18.43 -9.46
CA LEU A 59 -5.05 -18.20 -10.70
C LEU A 59 -4.73 -19.26 -11.77
N TRP A 60 -3.46 -19.66 -11.89
CA TRP A 60 -3.02 -20.68 -12.83
C TRP A 60 -3.57 -22.08 -12.51
N MET A 61 -3.72 -22.40 -11.22
CA MET A 61 -4.24 -23.69 -10.76
C MET A 61 -5.77 -23.80 -10.98
N VAL A 62 -6.49 -22.70 -10.87
CA VAL A 62 -7.97 -22.65 -10.89
C VAL A 62 -8.53 -22.43 -12.30
N LYS A 63 -7.69 -22.50 -13.35
CA LYS A 63 -8.05 -22.19 -14.74
C LYS A 63 -9.20 -23.02 -15.35
N SER A 64 -9.62 -24.11 -14.72
CA SER A 64 -10.70 -24.98 -15.19
C SER A 64 -12.11 -24.43 -14.92
N ASP A 65 -12.27 -23.53 -13.96
CA ASP A 65 -13.57 -22.92 -13.61
C ASP A 65 -13.55 -21.42 -13.92
N LEU A 66 -14.25 -21.03 -14.98
CA LEU A 66 -14.30 -19.64 -15.44
C LEU A 66 -14.86 -18.67 -14.37
N ALA A 67 -15.86 -19.08 -13.60
CA ALA A 67 -16.46 -18.22 -12.58
C ALA A 67 -15.45 -17.94 -11.45
N MET A 68 -14.73 -18.98 -11.03
CA MET A 68 -13.70 -18.87 -10.00
C MET A 68 -12.47 -18.08 -10.49
N VAL A 69 -12.10 -18.24 -11.77
CA VAL A 69 -11.03 -17.46 -12.42
C VAL A 69 -11.32 -15.97 -12.39
N ILE A 70 -12.54 -15.53 -12.73
CA ILE A 70 -12.87 -14.09 -12.77
C ILE A 70 -12.78 -13.45 -11.37
N ILE A 71 -13.26 -14.16 -10.34
CA ILE A 71 -13.20 -13.70 -8.95
C ILE A 71 -11.74 -13.57 -8.49
N ASN A 72 -10.93 -14.60 -8.73
CA ASN A 72 -9.53 -14.60 -8.32
C ASN A 72 -8.69 -13.61 -9.14
N LEU A 73 -8.98 -13.45 -10.42
CA LEU A 73 -8.36 -12.42 -11.28
C LEU A 73 -8.61 -11.03 -10.72
N SER A 74 -9.86 -10.72 -10.34
CA SER A 74 -10.22 -9.41 -9.77
C SER A 74 -9.42 -9.12 -8.48
N LYS A 75 -9.23 -10.13 -7.63
CA LYS A 75 -8.41 -10.03 -6.42
C LYS A 75 -6.94 -9.77 -6.77
N THR A 76 -6.37 -10.54 -7.70
CA THR A 76 -4.97 -10.39 -8.12
C THR A 76 -4.70 -9.05 -8.79
N MET A 77 -5.64 -8.52 -9.57
CA MET A 77 -5.51 -7.18 -10.18
C MET A 77 -5.50 -6.08 -9.10
N HIS A 78 -6.37 -6.17 -8.10
CA HIS A 78 -6.41 -5.19 -7.01
C HIS A 78 -5.09 -5.16 -6.22
N THR A 79 -4.57 -6.34 -5.83
CA THR A 79 -3.30 -6.44 -5.10
C THR A 79 -2.11 -6.00 -5.94
N THR A 80 -2.10 -6.32 -7.24
CA THR A 80 -1.04 -5.87 -8.16
C THR A 80 -0.96 -4.34 -8.23
N ILE A 81 -2.09 -3.65 -8.37
CA ILE A 81 -2.12 -2.17 -8.38
C ILE A 81 -1.58 -1.61 -7.06
N CYS A 82 -1.95 -2.22 -5.93
CA CYS A 82 -1.46 -1.80 -4.61
C CYS A 82 0.07 -1.96 -4.50
N VAL A 83 0.64 -3.07 -4.97
CA VAL A 83 2.10 -3.29 -4.99
C VAL A 83 2.81 -2.27 -5.89
N VAL A 84 2.29 -2.02 -7.09
CA VAL A 84 2.91 -1.05 -8.03
C VAL A 84 2.88 0.36 -7.44
N LYS A 85 1.77 0.77 -6.84
CA LYS A 85 1.67 2.07 -6.15
C LYS A 85 2.66 2.16 -5.00
N ALA A 86 2.71 1.14 -4.14
CA ALA A 86 3.63 1.11 -3.01
C ALA A 86 5.09 1.14 -3.45
N GLY A 87 5.45 0.37 -4.48
CA GLY A 87 6.77 0.40 -5.09
C GLY A 87 7.13 1.79 -5.62
N THR A 88 6.21 2.45 -6.33
CA THR A 88 6.44 3.81 -6.84
C THR A 88 6.75 4.80 -5.71
N PHE A 89 6.03 4.74 -4.59
CA PHE A 89 6.30 5.61 -3.41
C PHE A 89 7.59 5.29 -2.67
N VAL A 90 8.09 4.06 -2.73
CA VAL A 90 9.32 3.65 -2.03
C VAL A 90 10.56 3.88 -2.89
N PHE A 91 10.45 3.74 -4.21
CA PHE A 91 11.56 3.93 -5.15
C PHE A 91 11.77 5.38 -5.59
N TRP A 92 10.71 6.21 -5.59
CA TRP A 92 10.77 7.62 -5.98
C TRP A 92 10.95 8.52 -4.76
#